data_AF-A0A0D7F590-F1
#
_entry.id   AF-A0A0D7F590-F1
#
_cell.length_a   1.000
_cell.length_b   1.000
_cell.length_c   1.000
_cell.angle_alpha   90.00
_cell.angle_beta   90.00
_cell.angle_gamma   90.00
#
_symmetry.space_group_name_H-M   'P 1'
#
loop_
_entity.id
_entity.type
_entity.pdbx_description
1 polymer ?
#
loop_
_entity_poly.entity_id
_entity_poly.type
_entity_poly.pdbx_seq_one_letter_code
_entity_poly.pdbx_strand_id
1 'polypeptide(L)'
;PLFAVIFHPMTLEFILGGAVGLVVTAGAARFGATSLCAGVALLAGGWWLYGRGPQISDDRWARVVYLGIAFVPIVYGVVALELNRKLPVQRWATRLGDASYSTYLSHVLTLSLLGRIFVSQPIHNAFAELVFVILCVAIANAVGLLSFDHLELRVLRQLRSYIRHGGTTAALSTKPFSKLPACKRLK
;
A
#
# COMPACT_ATOMS: atom_id res chain seq x y z
N PRO A 1 14.50 -15.44 13.87
CA PRO A 1 14.39 -15.08 12.43
C PRO A 1 13.01 -14.51 12.04
N LEU A 2 11.89 -15.19 12.37
CA LEU A 2 10.54 -14.71 12.02
C LEU A 2 10.15 -13.38 12.68
N PHE A 3 10.45 -13.24 13.98
CA PHE A 3 10.20 -11.99 14.71
C PHE A 3 10.89 -10.78 14.07
N ALA A 4 12.12 -10.92 13.59
CA ALA A 4 12.85 -9.82 12.94
C ALA A 4 12.19 -9.36 11.61
N VAL A 5 11.50 -10.25 10.90
CA VAL A 5 10.80 -9.93 9.64
C VAL A 5 9.46 -9.24 9.92
N ILE A 6 8.74 -9.70 10.95
CA ILE A 6 7.44 -9.13 11.34
C ILE A 6 7.62 -7.74 11.94
N PHE A 7 8.61 -7.58 12.81
CA PHE A 7 8.97 -6.29 13.41
C PHE A 7 9.85 -5.42 12.51
N HIS A 8 9.96 -5.76 11.22
CA HIS A 8 10.64 -4.87 10.29
C HIS A 8 9.78 -3.61 10.05
N PRO A 9 10.34 -2.40 10.16
CA PRO A 9 9.61 -1.13 10.10
C PRO A 9 8.65 -1.02 8.89
N MET A 10 9.11 -1.42 7.70
CA MET A 10 8.30 -1.45 6.46
C MET A 10 7.12 -2.41 6.53
N THR A 11 7.30 -3.58 7.16
CA THR A 11 6.25 -4.60 7.28
C THR A 11 5.13 -4.08 8.19
N LEU A 12 5.48 -3.36 9.25
CA LEU A 12 4.50 -2.76 10.16
C LEU A 12 3.67 -1.69 9.47
N GLU A 13 4.28 -0.80 8.68
CA GLU A 13 3.55 0.21 7.89
C GLU A 13 2.51 -0.46 6.95
N PHE A 14 2.90 -1.57 6.32
CA PHE A 14 2.00 -2.36 5.47
C PHE A 14 0.87 -3.03 6.26
N ILE A 15 1.18 -3.67 7.39
CA ILE A 15 0.19 -4.30 8.28
C ILE A 15 -0.82 -3.26 8.79
N LEU A 16 -0.36 -2.07 9.18
CA LEU A 16 -1.23 -0.99 9.63
C LEU A 16 -2.20 -0.54 8.53
N GLY A 17 -1.74 -0.44 7.28
CA GLY A 17 -2.61 -0.18 6.13
C GLY A 17 -3.68 -1.28 5.93
N GLY A 18 -3.27 -2.55 6.02
CA GLY A 18 -4.19 -3.69 5.99
C GLY A 18 -5.22 -3.67 7.13
N ALA A 19 -4.79 -3.30 8.34
CA ALA A 19 -5.66 -3.15 9.50
C ALA A 19 -6.72 -2.06 9.30
N VAL A 20 -6.36 -0.92 8.69
CA VAL A 20 -7.34 0.10 8.28
C VAL A 20 -8.36 -0.48 7.31
N GLY A 21 -7.93 -1.27 6.33
CA GLY A 21 -8.82 -1.98 5.41
C GLY A 21 -9.83 -2.89 6.13
N LEU A 22 -9.38 -3.65 7.14
CA LEU A 22 -10.26 -4.49 7.96
C LEU A 22 -11.27 -3.67 8.78
N VAL A 23 -10.83 -2.58 9.41
CA VAL A 23 -11.70 -1.68 10.18
C VAL A 23 -12.80 -1.08 9.31
N VAL A 24 -12.42 -0.59 8.13
CA VAL A 24 -13.36 0.05 7.20
C VAL A 24 -14.33 -0.98 6.61
N THR A 25 -13.85 -2.16 6.23
CA THR A 25 -14.72 -3.24 5.72
C THR A 25 -15.64 -3.84 6.79
N ALA A 26 -15.28 -3.74 8.06
CA ALA A 26 -16.16 -4.03 9.20
C ALA A 26 -17.27 -2.99 9.41
N GLY A 27 -17.34 -1.94 8.59
CA GLY A 27 -18.38 -0.90 8.63
C GLY A 27 -18.03 0.33 9.47
N ALA A 28 -16.81 0.40 10.04
CA ALA A 28 -16.35 1.58 10.75
C ALA A 28 -15.78 2.60 9.74
N ALA A 29 -16.65 3.42 9.15
CA ALA A 29 -16.30 4.47 8.18
C ALA A 29 -16.86 5.83 8.61
N ARG A 30 -16.69 6.20 9.89
CA ARG A 30 -17.17 7.46 10.46
C ARG A 30 -16.02 8.45 10.62
N PHE A 31 -16.35 9.75 10.74
CA PHE A 31 -15.37 10.79 11.07
C PHE A 31 -14.19 10.89 10.08
N GLY A 32 -14.46 10.67 8.79
CA GLY A 32 -13.40 10.64 7.76
C GLY A 32 -12.63 11.97 7.64
N ALA A 33 -13.34 13.10 7.62
CA ALA A 33 -12.71 14.42 7.53
C ALA A 33 -11.82 14.75 8.73
N THR A 34 -12.31 14.50 9.96
CA THR A 34 -11.55 14.77 11.18
C THR A 34 -10.32 13.86 11.27
N SER A 35 -10.46 12.59 10.88
CA SER A 35 -9.32 11.65 10.83
C SER A 35 -8.28 12.07 9.81
N LEU A 36 -8.72 12.51 8.62
CA LEU A 36 -7.83 13.03 7.60
C LEU A 36 -7.09 14.29 8.07
N CYS A 37 -7.81 15.27 8.63
CA CYS A 37 -7.21 16.49 9.18
C CYS A 37 -6.22 16.18 10.31
N ALA A 38 -6.58 15.27 11.23
CA ALA A 38 -5.70 14.83 12.30
C ALA A 38 -4.44 14.16 11.74
N GLY A 39 -4.59 13.29 10.73
CA GLY A 39 -3.46 12.65 10.06
C GLY A 39 -2.53 13.62 9.36
N VAL A 40 -3.07 14.61 8.64
CA VAL A 40 -2.27 15.67 8.00
C VAL A 40 -1.54 16.51 9.05
N ALA A 41 -2.19 16.86 10.16
CA ALA A 41 -1.56 17.58 11.26
C ALA A 41 -0.44 16.76 11.92
N LEU A 42 -0.67 15.46 12.13
CA LEU A 42 0.34 14.53 12.64
C LEU A 42 1.52 14.39 11.67
N LEU A 43 1.26 14.34 10.36
CA LEU A 43 2.32 14.26 9.35
C LEU A 43 3.17 15.53 9.33
N ALA A 44 2.55 16.70 9.39
CA ALA A 44 3.25 17.98 9.45
C ALA A 44 4.09 18.11 10.74
N GLY A 45 3.51 17.74 11.89
CA GLY A 45 4.22 17.72 13.17
C GLY A 45 5.35 16.69 13.19
N GLY A 46 5.11 15.50 12.66
CA GLY A 46 6.08 14.43 12.51
C GLY A 46 7.25 14.81 11.61
N TRP A 47 6.99 15.47 10.48
CA TRP A 47 8.01 16.01 9.60
C TRP A 47 8.87 17.07 10.30
N TRP A 48 8.22 17.99 11.02
CA TRP A 48 8.92 19.03 11.77
C TRP A 48 9.81 18.44 12.88
N LEU A 49 9.32 17.42 13.59
CA LEU A 49 10.07 16.70 14.61
C LEU A 49 11.17 15.82 14.01
N TYR A 50 10.96 15.19 12.85
CA TYR A 50 11.97 14.35 12.21
C TYR A 50 13.21 15.16 11.82
N GLY A 51 13.03 16.42 11.37
CA GLY A 51 14.15 17.30 11.00
C GLY A 51 14.87 17.97 12.18
N ARG A 52 14.32 17.95 13.40
CA ARG A 52 14.87 18.67 14.58
C ARG A 52 14.98 17.83 15.86
N GLY A 53 14.41 16.64 15.86
CA GLY A 53 14.28 15.79 17.04
C GLY A 53 15.55 15.04 17.39
N PRO A 54 15.56 14.34 18.52
CA PRO A 54 16.65 13.45 18.88
C PRO A 54 16.84 12.43 17.76
N GLN A 55 18.06 12.32 17.24
CA GLN A 55 18.43 11.25 16.31
C GLN A 55 18.25 9.92 17.06
N ILE A 56 17.11 9.26 16.86
CA ILE A 56 16.90 7.92 17.38
C ILE A 56 17.95 7.05 16.69
N SER A 57 18.62 6.19 17.46
CA SER A 57 19.75 5.37 17.01
C SER A 57 19.48 4.46 15.80
N ASP A 58 18.21 4.29 15.39
CA ASP A 58 17.82 3.64 14.13
C ASP A 58 16.86 4.54 13.34
N ASP A 59 17.38 5.20 12.30
CA ASP A 59 16.65 6.10 11.40
C ASP A 59 15.37 5.45 10.83
N ARG A 60 15.36 4.12 10.65
CA ARG A 60 14.21 3.41 10.10
C ARG A 60 13.01 3.43 11.04
N TRP A 61 13.25 3.28 12.34
CA TRP A 61 12.18 3.32 13.35
C TRP A 61 11.70 4.74 13.62
N ALA A 62 12.61 5.70 13.62
CA ALA A 62 12.25 7.12 13.69
C ALA A 62 11.26 7.48 12.58
N ARG A 63 11.54 7.06 11.35
CA ARG A 63 10.65 7.29 10.21
C ARG A 63 9.26 6.69 10.42
N VAL A 64 9.15 5.45 10.89
CA VAL A 64 7.84 4.83 11.13
C VAL A 64 7.05 5.56 12.20
N VAL A 65 7.70 5.91 13.31
CA VAL A 65 7.02 6.57 14.45
C VAL A 65 6.60 7.99 14.09
N TYR A 66 7.50 8.78 13.50
CA TYR A 66 7.24 10.18 13.19
C TYR A 66 6.39 10.37 11.93
N LEU A 67 6.59 9.56 10.90
CA LEU A 67 5.93 9.73 9.60
C LEU A 67 4.92 8.61 9.32
N GLY A 68 5.32 7.35 9.50
CA GLY A 68 4.49 6.17 9.18
C GLY A 68 3.15 6.16 9.91
N ILE A 69 3.13 6.44 11.21
CA ILE A 69 1.91 6.44 12.04
C ILE A 69 0.89 7.48 11.53
N ALA A 70 1.35 8.62 11.00
CA ALA A 70 0.45 9.66 10.51
C ALA A 70 -0.36 9.20 9.28
N PHE A 71 0.17 8.25 8.49
CA PHE A 71 -0.53 7.73 7.32
C PHE A 71 -1.75 6.85 7.68
N VAL A 72 -1.80 6.27 8.87
CA VAL A 72 -2.95 5.44 9.31
C VAL A 72 -4.27 6.24 9.31
N PRO A 73 -4.38 7.37 10.04
CA PRO A 73 -5.59 8.18 10.02
C PRO A 73 -5.82 8.90 8.68
N ILE A 74 -4.76 9.16 7.88
CA ILE A 74 -4.91 9.71 6.52
C ILE A 74 -5.62 8.71 5.62
N VAL A 75 -5.10 7.47 5.52
CA VAL A 75 -5.69 6.41 4.68
C VAL A 75 -7.11 6.11 5.16
N TYR A 76 -7.31 5.96 6.47
CA TYR A 76 -8.66 5.79 7.03
C TYR A 76 -9.59 6.94 6.64
N GLY A 77 -9.13 8.18 6.79
CA GLY A 77 -9.92 9.37 6.50
C GLY A 77 -10.33 9.47 5.04
N VAL A 78 -9.40 9.23 4.11
CA VAL A 78 -9.67 9.22 2.67
C VAL A 78 -10.69 8.14 2.31
N VAL A 79 -10.48 6.89 2.75
CA VAL A 79 -11.38 5.78 2.42
C VAL A 79 -12.76 5.98 3.07
N ALA A 80 -12.81 6.48 4.31
CA ALA A 80 -14.08 6.79 4.97
C ALA A 80 -14.85 7.91 4.23
N LEU A 81 -14.16 8.93 3.71
CA LEU A 81 -14.79 9.98 2.89
C LEU A 81 -15.27 9.44 1.54
N GLU A 82 -14.50 8.57 0.92
CA GLU A 82 -14.87 7.87 -0.33
C GLU A 82 -16.14 7.03 -0.15
N LEU A 83 -16.21 6.21 0.90
CA LEU A 83 -17.38 5.38 1.21
C LEU A 83 -18.63 6.21 1.53
N ASN A 84 -18.45 7.38 2.14
CA ASN A 84 -19.53 8.32 2.41
C ASN A 84 -19.88 9.21 1.19
N ARG A 85 -19.35 8.91 0.00
CA ARG A 85 -19.57 9.68 -1.25
C ARG A 85 -19.14 11.15 -1.19
N LYS A 86 -18.23 11.49 -0.28
CA LYS A 86 -17.66 12.84 -0.14
C LYS A 86 -16.43 13.05 -1.00
N LEU A 87 -15.79 11.97 -1.44
CA LEU A 87 -14.66 11.98 -2.37
C LEU A 87 -14.90 10.96 -3.50
N PRO A 88 -14.49 11.26 -4.74
CA PRO A 88 -14.55 10.30 -5.83
C PRO A 88 -13.47 9.22 -5.67
N VAL A 89 -13.82 7.98 -6.03
CA VAL A 89 -12.87 6.86 -6.09
C VAL A 89 -11.79 7.14 -7.13
N GLN A 90 -10.53 7.19 -6.71
CA GLN A 90 -9.41 7.37 -7.63
C GLN A 90 -8.82 6.02 -8.03
N ARG A 91 -9.30 5.47 -9.16
CA ARG A 91 -8.90 4.14 -9.66
C ARG A 91 -7.40 3.95 -9.81
N TRP A 92 -6.66 5.00 -10.15
CA TRP A 92 -5.20 4.94 -10.29
C TRP A 92 -4.52 4.73 -8.93
N ALA A 93 -5.04 5.34 -7.85
CA ALA A 93 -4.49 5.21 -6.51
C ALA A 93 -4.75 3.80 -5.95
N THR A 94 -5.96 3.27 -6.16
CA THR A 94 -6.28 1.87 -5.83
C THR A 94 -5.33 0.92 -6.55
N ARG A 95 -5.15 1.10 -7.87
CA ARG A 95 -4.28 0.24 -8.67
C ARG A 95 -2.81 0.31 -8.23
N LEU A 96 -2.32 1.50 -7.87
CA LEU A 96 -0.97 1.67 -7.32
C LEU A 96 -0.83 0.96 -5.97
N GLY A 97 -1.85 1.02 -5.13
CA GLY A 97 -1.93 0.27 -3.87
C GLY A 97 -1.94 -1.24 -4.06
N ASP A 98 -2.73 -1.75 -5.01
CA ASP A 98 -2.78 -3.17 -5.35
C ASP A 98 -1.42 -3.68 -5.86
N ALA A 99 -0.73 -2.86 -6.67
CA ALA A 99 0.60 -3.18 -7.20
C ALA A 99 1.75 -2.94 -6.21
N SER A 100 1.48 -2.48 -4.98
CA SER A 100 2.52 -2.09 -4.01
C SER A 100 3.51 -3.22 -3.71
N TYR A 101 3.03 -4.47 -3.62
CA TYR A 101 3.88 -5.65 -3.41
C TYR A 101 4.80 -5.91 -4.61
N SER A 102 4.25 -5.82 -5.82
CA SER A 102 5.03 -5.98 -7.06
C SER A 102 6.07 -4.88 -7.21
N THR A 103 5.72 -3.63 -6.90
CA THR A 103 6.67 -2.51 -6.84
C THR A 103 7.74 -2.75 -5.78
N TYR A 104 7.39 -3.26 -4.60
CA TYR A 104 8.34 -3.57 -3.55
C TYR A 104 9.38 -4.63 -3.98
N LEU A 105 8.99 -5.64 -4.75
CA LEU A 105 9.95 -6.63 -5.25
C LEU A 105 10.83 -6.08 -6.39
N SER A 106 10.25 -5.31 -7.31
CA SER A 106 10.95 -4.89 -8.53
C SER A 106 11.81 -3.63 -8.34
N HIS A 107 11.42 -2.70 -7.47
CA HIS A 107 12.07 -1.39 -7.37
C HIS A 107 13.56 -1.49 -7.04
N VAL A 108 14.00 -2.41 -6.17
CA VAL A 108 15.42 -2.55 -5.82
C VAL A 108 16.26 -2.88 -7.05
N LEU A 109 15.76 -3.77 -7.91
CA LEU A 109 16.44 -4.15 -9.16
C LEU A 109 16.43 -3.00 -10.16
N THR A 110 15.28 -2.35 -10.33
CA THR A 110 15.11 -1.21 -11.24
C THR A 110 15.99 -0.04 -10.85
N LEU A 111 16.00 0.34 -9.57
CA LEU A 111 16.83 1.43 -9.06
C LEU A 111 18.32 1.10 -9.14
N SER A 112 18.72 -0.15 -8.91
CA SER A 112 20.12 -0.58 -9.06
C SER A 112 20.61 -0.42 -10.50
N LEU A 113 19.77 -0.76 -11.49
CA LEU A 113 20.10 -0.58 -12.91
C LEU A 113 20.16 0.91 -13.28
N LEU A 114 19.15 1.69 -12.90
CA LEU A 114 19.10 3.13 -13.17
C LEU A 114 20.27 3.87 -12.52
N GLY A 115 20.63 3.52 -11.29
CA GLY A 115 21.76 4.10 -10.57
C GLY A 115 23.09 3.87 -11.30
N ARG A 116 23.31 2.68 -11.87
CA ARG A 116 24.52 2.42 -12.68
C ARG A 116 24.57 3.26 -13.95
N ILE A 117 23.44 3.42 -14.63
CA ILE A 117 23.34 4.25 -15.84
C ILE A 117 23.62 5.72 -15.50
N PHE A 118 23.15 6.19 -14.34
CA PHE A 118 23.35 7.57 -13.90
C PHE A 118 24.80 7.88 -13.57
N VAL A 119 25.49 6.98 -12.87
CA VAL A 119 26.92 7.14 -12.53
C VAL A 119 27.80 7.18 -13.79
N SER A 120 27.36 6.58 -14.90
CA SER A 120 28.10 6.66 -16.17
C SER A 120 27.82 7.93 -16.96
N GLN A 121 26.90 8.80 -16.53
CA GLN A 121 26.63 10.08 -17.20
C GLN A 121 27.58 11.17 -16.67
N PRO A 122 28.15 12.01 -17.53
CA PRO A 122 29.06 13.08 -17.09
C PRO A 122 28.33 14.30 -16.49
N ILE A 123 26.99 14.33 -16.51
CA ILE A 123 26.19 15.47 -16.07
C ILE A 123 25.74 15.24 -14.63
N HIS A 124 26.41 15.90 -13.69
CA HIS A 124 26.04 15.93 -12.27
C HIS A 124 25.75 17.37 -11.84
N ASN A 125 24.52 17.81 -12.07
CA ASN A 125 24.02 19.08 -11.53
C ASN A 125 22.72 18.83 -10.76
N ALA A 126 22.38 19.73 -9.83
CA ALA A 126 21.23 19.54 -8.94
C ALA A 126 19.90 19.33 -9.70
N PHE A 127 19.75 19.97 -10.87
CA PHE A 127 18.58 19.79 -11.72
C PHE A 127 18.54 18.38 -12.33
N ALA A 128 19.65 17.89 -12.87
CA ALA A 128 19.76 16.55 -13.45
C ALA A 128 19.54 15.46 -12.39
N GLU A 129 20.06 15.67 -11.17
CA GLU A 129 19.80 14.77 -10.04
C GLU A 129 18.32 14.75 -9.66
N LEU A 130 17.67 15.92 -9.56
CA LEU A 130 16.23 15.99 -9.26
C LEU A 130 15.40 15.29 -10.35
N VAL A 131 15.69 15.56 -11.62
CA VAL A 131 15.03 14.90 -12.76
C VAL A 131 15.27 13.39 -12.70
N PHE A 132 16.47 12.96 -12.37
CA PHE A 132 16.80 11.55 -12.24
C PHE A 132 16.03 10.86 -11.11
N VAL A 133 15.88 11.51 -9.94
CA VAL A 133 15.07 10.98 -8.83
C VAL A 133 13.60 10.85 -9.23
N ILE A 134 13.03 11.87 -9.87
CA ILE A 134 11.65 11.84 -10.37
C ILE A 134 11.48 10.69 -11.38
N LEU A 135 12.44 10.53 -12.29
CA LEU A 135 12.44 9.46 -13.28
C LEU A 135 12.57 8.09 -12.62
N CYS A 136 13.43 7.94 -11.61
CA CYS A 136 13.57 6.71 -10.84
C CYS A 136 12.26 6.29 -10.17
N VAL A 137 11.58 7.24 -9.52
CA VAL A 137 10.28 6.98 -8.89
C VAL A 137 9.25 6.59 -9.95
N ALA A 138 9.18 7.31 -11.07
CA ALA A 138 8.24 7.02 -12.14
C ALA A 138 8.50 5.64 -12.77
N ILE A 139 9.75 5.32 -13.12
CA ILE A 139 10.12 4.04 -13.75
C ILE A 139 9.93 2.89 -12.77
N ALA A 140 10.33 3.02 -11.51
CA ALA A 140 10.15 1.96 -10.51
C ALA A 140 8.65 1.60 -10.33
N ASN A 141 7.77 2.61 -10.27
CA ASN A 141 6.32 2.37 -10.21
C ASN A 141 5.77 1.79 -11.51
N ALA A 142 6.25 2.25 -12.68
CA ALA A 142 5.83 1.71 -13.96
C ALA A 142 6.22 0.23 -14.10
N VAL A 143 7.46 -0.14 -13.76
CA VAL A 143 7.94 -1.53 -13.76
C VAL A 143 7.17 -2.37 -12.74
N GLY A 144 6.90 -1.83 -11.55
CA GLY A 144 6.04 -2.44 -10.54
C GLY A 144 4.62 -2.75 -11.04
N LEU A 145 3.95 -1.78 -11.65
CA LEU A 145 2.62 -1.95 -12.27
C LEU A 145 2.65 -2.97 -13.42
N LEU A 146 3.67 -2.93 -14.27
CA LEU A 146 3.82 -3.92 -15.35
C LEU A 146 4.01 -5.32 -14.79
N SER A 147 4.83 -5.48 -13.74
CA SER A 147 5.04 -6.76 -13.07
C SER A 147 3.75 -7.28 -12.44
N PHE A 148 2.97 -6.41 -11.80
CA PHE A 148 1.66 -6.74 -11.24
C PHE A 148 0.68 -7.26 -12.30
N ASP A 149 0.53 -6.54 -13.43
CA ASP A 149 -0.39 -6.94 -14.48
C ASP A 149 0.00 -8.27 -15.16
N HIS A 150 1.31 -8.52 -15.30
CA HIS A 150 1.84 -9.65 -16.06
C HIS A 150 2.04 -10.90 -15.22
N LEU A 151 2.53 -10.78 -14.00
CA LEU A 151 2.82 -11.93 -13.15
C LEU A 151 1.62 -12.23 -12.26
N GLU A 152 1.24 -11.27 -11.42
CA GLU A 152 0.22 -11.51 -10.39
C GLU A 152 -1.15 -11.80 -11.00
N LEU A 153 -1.64 -10.93 -11.88
CA LEU A 153 -2.96 -11.12 -12.49
C LEU A 153 -3.02 -12.28 -13.49
N ARG A 154 -1.91 -12.69 -14.12
CA ARG A 154 -1.92 -13.87 -15.00
C ARG A 154 -1.87 -15.16 -14.18
N VAL A 155 -0.98 -15.24 -13.20
CA VAL A 155 -0.86 -16.41 -12.33
C VAL A 155 -2.16 -16.63 -11.56
N LEU A 156 -2.75 -15.59 -10.97
CA LEU A 156 -4.04 -15.71 -10.28
C LEU A 156 -5.17 -16.19 -11.19
N ARG A 157 -5.22 -15.72 -12.45
CA ARG A 157 -6.21 -16.18 -13.42
C ARG A 157 -6.03 -17.66 -13.76
N GLN A 158 -4.80 -18.10 -13.98
CA GLN A 158 -4.47 -19.50 -14.27
C GLN A 158 -4.75 -20.42 -13.08
N LEU A 159 -4.41 -19.97 -11.86
CA LEU A 159 -4.67 -20.73 -10.64
C LEU A 159 -6.17 -20.86 -10.38
N ARG A 160 -6.94 -19.78 -10.57
CA ARG A 160 -8.41 -19.81 -10.44
C ARG A 160 -9.06 -20.70 -11.49
N SER A 161 -8.58 -20.70 -12.74
CA SER A 161 -9.11 -21.62 -13.75
C SER A 161 -8.78 -23.06 -13.40
N TYR A 162 -7.57 -23.34 -12.92
CA TYR A 162 -7.16 -24.69 -12.51
C TYR A 162 -7.98 -25.21 -11.31
N ILE A 163 -8.17 -24.41 -10.26
CA ILE A 163 -9.00 -24.79 -9.08
C ILE A 163 -10.47 -24.97 -9.48
N ARG A 164 -11.00 -24.12 -10.37
CA ARG A 164 -12.38 -24.22 -10.84
C ARG A 164 -12.64 -25.47 -11.70
N HIS A 165 -11.63 -25.95 -12.43
CA HIS A 165 -11.72 -27.19 -13.20
C HIS A 165 -11.40 -28.44 -12.36
N GLY A 166 -10.53 -28.35 -11.35
CA GLY A 166 -10.25 -29.45 -10.41
C GLY A 166 -11.31 -29.63 -9.31
N GLY A 167 -12.15 -28.64 -9.04
CA GLY A 167 -13.19 -28.67 -8.00
C GLY A 167 -14.50 -29.37 -8.41
N THR A 168 -14.67 -29.78 -9.67
CA THR A 168 -15.92 -30.43 -10.14
C THR A 168 -16.03 -31.90 -9.72
N THR A 169 -14.97 -32.53 -9.19
CA THR A 169 -15.01 -33.92 -8.69
C THR A 169 -15.10 -34.03 -7.17
N ALA A 170 -14.99 -32.93 -6.41
CA ALA A 170 -15.04 -32.94 -4.94
C ALA A 170 -16.29 -32.26 -4.33
N ALA A 171 -17.29 -31.93 -5.14
CA ALA A 171 -18.59 -31.42 -4.68
C ALA A 171 -19.70 -32.50 -4.75
N LEU A 172 -19.38 -33.73 -4.33
CA LEU A 172 -20.35 -34.62 -3.70
C LEU A 172 -20.07 -34.56 -2.20
N SER A 173 -21.05 -34.09 -1.43
CA SER A 173 -21.08 -34.06 0.04
C SER A 173 -20.44 -32.86 0.74
N THR A 174 -21.09 -31.69 0.66
CA THR A 174 -21.48 -30.95 1.88
C THR A 174 -22.77 -30.19 1.63
N LYS A 175 -23.74 -30.39 2.53
CA LYS A 175 -25.12 -29.89 2.54
C LYS A 175 -25.26 -28.40 2.20
N PRO A 176 -26.40 -27.98 1.61
CA PRO A 176 -26.65 -26.57 1.26
C PRO A 176 -26.75 -25.71 2.52
N PHE A 177 -25.94 -24.66 2.56
CA PHE A 177 -26.02 -23.55 3.51
C PHE A 177 -27.27 -22.70 3.17
N SER A 178 -28.46 -23.24 3.44
CA SER A 178 -29.74 -22.62 3.07
C SER A 178 -30.33 -21.68 4.13
N LYS A 179 -29.59 -21.30 5.17
CA LYS A 179 -30.08 -20.32 6.17
C LYS A 179 -28.97 -19.46 6.75
N LEU A 180 -28.75 -18.29 6.17
CA LEU A 180 -28.21 -17.12 6.88
C LEU A 180 -29.26 -16.00 6.74
N PRO A 181 -29.76 -15.43 7.86
CA PRO A 181 -30.83 -14.43 7.83
C PRO A 181 -30.37 -13.13 7.15
N ALA A 182 -31.28 -12.59 6.33
CA ALA A 182 -31.12 -11.35 5.60
C ALA A 182 -30.66 -10.19 6.51
N CYS A 183 -29.47 -9.66 6.24
CA CYS A 183 -29.01 -8.44 6.85
C CYS A 183 -29.89 -7.28 6.35
N LYS A 184 -30.72 -6.75 7.25
CA LYS A 184 -31.64 -5.64 7.01
C LYS A 184 -30.87 -4.43 6.47
N ARG A 185 -31.28 -4.01 5.29
CA ARG A 185 -31.07 -2.69 4.70
C ARG A 185 -31.53 -1.62 5.70
N LEU A 186 -30.60 -0.91 6.33
CA LEU A 186 -30.92 0.29 7.11
C LEU A 186 -31.00 1.49 6.16
N LYS A 187 -32.09 2.24 6.35
CA LYS A 187 -32.46 3.47 5.65
C LYS A 187 -31.50 4.61 5.97
#